data_AF-A0A2T4GVK5-F1
#
_entry.id   AF-A0A2T4GVK5-F1
#
_cell.length_a   1.000
_cell.length_b   1.000
_cell.length_c   1.000
_cell.angle_alpha   90.00
_cell.angle_beta   90.00
_cell.angle_gamma   90.00
#
_symmetry.space_group_name_H-M   'P 1'
#
loop_
_entity.id
_entity.type
_entity.pdbx_description
1 polymer ?
#
loop_
_entity_poly.entity_id
_entity_poly.type
_entity_poly.pdbx_seq_one_letter_code
_entity_poly.pdbx_strand_id
1 'polypeptide(L)'
;MTQDATVQSLLTVIITTSPTPSAPSTELISTILDSFDRHCPELTKCNVIVVFDSFDQIVPTARLKKGQVTPQQAAAFAAYKNNVKDLILKKYHHDAVNIAFTETTAIAEYGSPKHENAVHYKISQSPGQRVTFIESSRRLGFGLAVRSALRITQTPYVWVQQHDWAITAHLPIQPLLQIMQSHESDPEAPIKYVCLAAVRMLSYASSAIVSEFPSLRDTSLALTRDYEAPSHAGKIPLTPMYFWHDKPHLASVAHYLERVFPTRLAMLRGDFIEDKIGQRARAQMKDGQWKKWATWLYYPDDGKTLCLRHLKGRTWEGTTRQADRAAMWRKKNEAGKMIEAVDLYQADGSHDISLFSDEEEASRDFTEAVVAS
;
A
#
# COMPACT_ATOMS: atom_id res chain seq x y z
N MET A 1 -1.87 -6.25 -32.62
CA MET A 1 -2.98 -6.29 -31.64
C MET A 1 -3.42 -7.72 -31.50
N THR A 2 -3.13 -8.40 -30.39
CA THR A 2 -3.74 -9.71 -30.11
C THR A 2 -4.94 -9.48 -29.24
N GLN A 3 -6.12 -9.47 -29.86
CA GLN A 3 -7.43 -9.27 -29.22
C GLN A 3 -7.75 -10.38 -28.18
N ASP A 4 -6.91 -11.42 -28.10
CA ASP A 4 -7.07 -12.62 -27.27
C ASP A 4 -6.21 -12.67 -25.99
N ALA A 5 -5.44 -11.62 -25.69
CA ALA A 5 -4.60 -11.62 -24.48
C ALA A 5 -5.49 -11.53 -23.22
N THR A 6 -5.51 -12.60 -22.42
CA THR A 6 -6.26 -12.64 -21.15
C THR A 6 -5.53 -11.83 -20.08
N VAL A 7 -6.26 -11.32 -19.07
CA VAL A 7 -5.67 -10.62 -17.91
C VAL A 7 -4.53 -11.43 -17.29
N GLN A 8 -4.74 -12.75 -17.13
CA GLN A 8 -3.74 -13.66 -16.58
C GLN A 8 -2.43 -13.69 -17.37
N SER A 9 -2.48 -13.57 -18.70
CA SER A 9 -1.28 -13.55 -19.56
C SER A 9 -0.53 -12.22 -19.53
N LEU A 10 -1.19 -11.14 -19.11
CA LEU A 10 -0.67 -9.78 -19.13
C LEU A 10 -0.25 -9.26 -17.75
N LEU A 11 -0.74 -9.86 -16.68
CA LEU A 11 -0.67 -9.30 -15.33
C LEU A 11 -0.15 -10.32 -14.31
N THR A 12 0.81 -9.88 -13.49
CA THR A 12 1.25 -10.60 -12.28
C THR A 12 0.88 -9.79 -11.04
N VAL A 13 0.32 -10.45 -10.03
CA VAL A 13 0.00 -9.85 -8.73
C VAL A 13 1.23 -9.95 -7.81
N ILE A 14 1.68 -8.83 -7.27
CA ILE A 14 2.76 -8.77 -6.26
C ILE A 14 2.15 -8.39 -4.93
N ILE A 15 2.16 -9.29 -3.95
CA ILE A 15 1.71 -9.02 -2.58
C ILE A 15 2.95 -8.89 -1.69
N THR A 16 3.13 -7.73 -1.06
CA THR A 16 4.19 -7.57 -0.05
C THR A 16 3.60 -7.64 1.35
N THR A 17 4.21 -8.45 2.22
CA THR A 17 3.86 -8.53 3.63
C THR A 17 5.10 -8.53 4.51
N SER A 18 4.94 -8.17 5.79
CA SER A 18 6.00 -8.02 6.78
C SER A 18 5.44 -8.32 8.18
N PRO A 19 6.27 -8.37 9.25
CA PRO A 19 5.77 -8.56 10.60
C PRO A 19 4.68 -7.55 10.98
N THR A 20 3.55 -8.05 11.49
CA THR A 20 2.42 -7.25 11.99
C THR A 20 2.02 -7.70 13.39
N PRO A 21 1.35 -6.86 14.19
CA PRO A 21 0.86 -7.26 15.52
C PRO A 21 -0.15 -8.42 15.48
N SER A 22 -0.88 -8.56 14.36
CA SER A 22 -1.84 -9.66 14.15
C SER A 22 -1.20 -11.02 13.86
N ALA A 23 0.10 -11.09 13.57
CA ALA A 23 0.78 -12.38 13.36
C ALA A 23 0.58 -13.30 14.59
N PRO A 24 0.31 -14.61 14.41
CA PRO A 24 0.40 -15.38 13.16
C PRO A 24 -0.85 -15.39 12.28
N SER A 25 -1.89 -14.59 12.60
CA SER A 25 -3.13 -14.51 11.82
C SER A 25 -2.88 -14.01 10.39
N THR A 26 -3.59 -14.59 9.42
CA THR A 26 -3.58 -14.18 8.01
C THR A 26 -4.66 -13.16 7.66
N GLU A 27 -5.42 -12.69 8.64
CA GLU A 27 -6.63 -11.86 8.46
C GLU A 27 -6.46 -10.67 7.51
N LEU A 28 -5.32 -9.97 7.58
CA LEU A 28 -5.02 -8.86 6.67
C LEU A 28 -4.96 -9.33 5.21
N ILE A 29 -4.28 -10.46 4.95
CA ILE A 29 -4.18 -11.04 3.61
C ILE A 29 -5.51 -11.64 3.17
N SER A 30 -6.21 -12.38 4.03
CA SER A 30 -7.51 -12.94 3.68
C SER A 30 -8.53 -11.85 3.33
N THR A 31 -8.57 -10.76 4.10
CA THR A 31 -9.43 -9.60 3.82
C THR A 31 -9.14 -8.98 2.44
N ILE A 32 -7.88 -8.95 2.02
CA ILE A 32 -7.48 -8.49 0.69
C ILE A 32 -7.96 -9.45 -0.39
N LEU A 33 -7.74 -10.76 -0.21
CA LEU A 33 -8.18 -11.77 -1.17
C LEU A 33 -9.71 -11.78 -1.31
N ASP A 34 -10.45 -11.63 -0.21
CA ASP A 34 -11.91 -11.49 -0.22
C ASP A 34 -12.35 -10.20 -0.94
N SER A 35 -11.54 -9.14 -0.89
CA SER A 35 -11.79 -7.92 -1.65
C SER A 35 -11.53 -8.11 -3.14
N PHE A 36 -10.56 -8.96 -3.52
CA PHE A 36 -10.34 -9.33 -4.92
C PHE A 36 -11.54 -10.11 -5.44
N ASP A 37 -12.03 -11.11 -4.72
CA ASP A 37 -13.21 -11.89 -5.15
C ASP A 37 -14.44 -11.02 -5.40
N ARG A 38 -14.68 -10.05 -4.52
CA ARG A 38 -15.85 -9.18 -4.60
C ARG A 38 -15.75 -8.11 -5.67
N HIS A 39 -14.54 -7.61 -5.95
CA HIS A 39 -14.38 -6.38 -6.72
C HIS A 39 -13.53 -6.53 -7.98
N CYS A 40 -12.67 -7.56 -8.07
CA CYS A 40 -11.75 -7.80 -9.19
C CYS A 40 -11.27 -9.28 -9.20
N PRO A 41 -12.16 -10.25 -9.44
CA PRO A 41 -11.85 -11.68 -9.31
C PRO A 41 -10.74 -12.15 -10.26
N GLU A 42 -10.51 -11.44 -11.36
CA GLU A 42 -9.43 -11.68 -12.31
C GLU A 42 -8.06 -11.64 -11.66
N LEU A 43 -7.84 -10.84 -10.61
CA LEU A 43 -6.56 -10.80 -9.90
C LEU A 43 -6.21 -12.16 -9.29
N THR A 44 -7.20 -12.91 -8.81
CA THR A 44 -6.99 -14.26 -8.27
C THR A 44 -6.70 -15.31 -9.35
N LYS A 45 -6.98 -14.96 -10.61
CA LYS A 45 -6.66 -15.74 -11.80
C LYS A 45 -5.28 -15.38 -12.39
N CYS A 46 -4.59 -14.37 -11.89
CA CYS A 46 -3.23 -14.02 -12.31
C CYS A 46 -2.16 -14.82 -11.56
N ASN A 47 -0.95 -14.88 -12.13
CA ASN A 47 0.21 -15.37 -11.38
C ASN A 47 0.45 -14.46 -10.18
N VAL A 48 0.89 -15.04 -9.05
CA VAL A 48 1.11 -14.28 -7.82
C VAL A 48 2.52 -14.47 -7.29
N ILE A 49 3.15 -13.35 -6.91
CA ILE A 49 4.41 -13.30 -6.18
C ILE A 49 4.13 -12.72 -4.80
N VAL A 50 4.38 -13.48 -3.74
CA VAL A 50 4.24 -13.01 -2.36
C VAL A 50 5.62 -12.81 -1.76
N VAL A 51 5.91 -11.58 -1.34
CA VAL A 51 7.20 -11.20 -0.74
C VAL A 51 7.03 -11.05 0.76
N PHE A 52 7.74 -11.88 1.52
CA PHE A 52 7.86 -11.78 2.97
C PHE A 52 9.08 -10.91 3.31
N ASP A 53 8.83 -9.62 3.55
CA ASP A 53 9.83 -8.65 4.00
C ASP A 53 10.10 -8.84 5.50
N SER A 54 11.27 -9.39 5.81
CA SER A 54 11.67 -9.76 7.17
C SER A 54 11.97 -8.54 8.06
N PHE A 55 12.56 -8.79 9.23
CA PHE A 55 13.00 -7.77 10.18
C PHE A 55 14.54 -7.74 10.28
N ASP A 56 15.07 -6.78 11.05
CA ASP A 56 16.51 -6.59 11.26
C ASP A 56 16.97 -7.03 12.65
N GLN A 57 16.17 -6.72 13.68
CA GLN A 57 16.59 -6.89 15.07
C GLN A 57 15.44 -7.41 15.93
N ILE A 58 15.80 -8.27 16.87
CA ILE A 58 14.92 -8.71 17.95
C ILE A 58 15.26 -7.87 19.18
N VAL A 59 14.28 -7.14 19.70
CA VAL A 59 14.44 -6.18 20.81
C VAL A 59 13.27 -6.31 21.80
N PRO A 60 13.38 -5.79 23.03
CA PRO A 60 12.28 -5.86 24.00
C PRO A 60 11.01 -5.11 23.55
N THR A 61 11.16 -3.98 22.86
CA THR A 61 10.04 -3.13 22.41
C THR A 61 10.02 -2.97 20.91
N ALA A 62 8.94 -3.41 20.26
CA ALA A 62 8.80 -3.37 18.81
C ALA A 62 8.85 -1.96 18.22
N ARG A 63 9.55 -1.80 17.08
CA ARG A 63 9.47 -0.65 16.20
C ARG A 63 9.42 -1.15 14.75
N LEU A 64 8.24 -1.59 14.31
CA LEU A 64 8.05 -2.28 13.04
C LEU A 64 8.53 -1.47 11.82
N LYS A 65 8.31 -0.14 11.80
CA LYS A 65 8.82 0.74 10.73
C LYS A 65 10.36 0.77 10.65
N LYS A 66 11.05 0.46 11.74
CA LYS A 66 12.52 0.36 11.80
C LYS A 66 13.03 -1.08 11.66
N GLY A 67 12.16 -2.06 11.41
CA GLY A 67 12.54 -3.47 11.33
C GLY A 67 12.89 -4.09 12.67
N GLN A 68 12.35 -3.57 13.77
CA GLN A 68 12.59 -4.09 15.11
C GLN A 68 11.34 -4.80 15.63
N VAL A 69 11.48 -6.07 16.03
CA VAL A 69 10.40 -6.94 16.52
C VAL A 69 10.72 -7.49 17.90
N THR A 70 9.71 -7.93 18.65
CA THR A 70 9.94 -8.70 19.89
C THR A 70 10.25 -10.17 19.60
N PRO A 71 10.82 -10.93 20.56
CA PRO A 71 11.02 -12.37 20.40
C PRO A 71 9.72 -13.11 20.05
N GLN A 72 8.61 -12.73 20.69
CA GLN A 72 7.29 -13.28 20.41
C GLN A 72 6.82 -12.96 18.98
N GLN A 73 7.02 -11.73 18.51
CA GLN A 73 6.67 -11.33 17.15
C GLN A 73 7.53 -12.05 16.10
N ALA A 74 8.82 -12.27 16.37
CA ALA A 74 9.70 -13.05 15.49
C ALA A 74 9.19 -14.49 15.33
N ALA A 75 8.84 -15.16 16.44
CA ALA A 75 8.27 -16.51 16.42
C ALA A 75 6.90 -16.53 15.71
N ALA A 76 6.03 -15.56 16.00
CA ALA A 76 4.73 -15.43 15.35
C ALA A 76 4.86 -15.18 13.85
N PHE A 77 5.88 -14.44 13.40
CA PHE A 77 6.12 -14.21 11.97
C PHE A 77 6.54 -15.48 11.24
N ALA A 78 7.31 -16.38 11.88
CA ALA A 78 7.65 -17.67 11.27
C ALA A 78 6.38 -18.49 10.99
N ALA A 79 5.47 -18.61 11.97
CA ALA A 79 4.18 -19.27 11.78
C ALA A 79 3.29 -18.54 10.77
N TYR A 80 3.28 -17.21 10.79
CA TYR A 80 2.56 -16.38 9.81
C TYR A 80 2.94 -16.70 8.37
N LYS A 81 4.24 -16.85 8.07
CA LYS A 81 4.70 -17.17 6.70
C LYS A 81 4.07 -18.47 6.20
N ASN A 82 4.05 -19.51 7.03
CA ASN A 82 3.45 -20.79 6.67
C ASN A 82 1.93 -20.64 6.45
N ASN A 83 1.23 -19.98 7.37
CA ASN A 83 -0.20 -19.75 7.24
C ASN A 83 -0.56 -18.96 5.97
N VAL A 84 0.24 -17.94 5.60
CA VAL A 84 0.03 -17.18 4.36
C VAL A 84 0.33 -18.03 3.13
N LYS A 85 1.39 -18.85 3.15
CA LYS A 85 1.68 -19.77 2.05
C LYS A 85 0.49 -20.71 1.80
N ASP A 86 -0.05 -21.31 2.85
CA ASP A 86 -1.21 -22.20 2.75
C ASP A 86 -2.45 -21.46 2.22
N LEU A 87 -2.71 -20.25 2.72
CA LEU A 87 -3.82 -19.42 2.25
C LEU A 87 -3.70 -19.10 0.75
N ILE A 88 -2.51 -18.68 0.32
CA ILE A 88 -2.24 -18.30 -1.07
C ILE A 88 -2.32 -19.52 -1.99
N LEU A 89 -1.79 -20.66 -1.56
CA LEU A 89 -1.90 -21.91 -2.32
C LEU A 89 -3.36 -22.31 -2.51
N LYS A 90 -4.16 -22.35 -1.44
CA LYS A 90 -5.60 -22.63 -1.55
C LYS A 90 -6.33 -21.68 -2.48
N LYS A 91 -5.88 -20.43 -2.56
CA LYS A 91 -6.53 -19.39 -3.38
C LYS A 91 -6.13 -19.42 -4.86
N TYR A 92 -4.84 -19.61 -5.14
CA TYR A 92 -4.27 -19.48 -6.48
C TYR A 92 -3.94 -20.80 -7.16
N HIS A 93 -3.93 -21.91 -6.40
CA HIS A 93 -3.55 -23.24 -6.85
C HIS A 93 -4.65 -24.25 -6.45
N HIS A 94 -5.45 -24.68 -7.43
CA HIS A 94 -6.64 -25.51 -7.19
C HIS A 94 -6.32 -26.88 -6.58
N ASP A 95 -5.11 -27.39 -6.79
CA ASP A 95 -4.58 -28.59 -6.14
C ASP A 95 -3.43 -28.22 -5.19
N ALA A 96 -3.77 -27.81 -3.96
CA ALA A 96 -2.80 -27.35 -2.98
C ALA A 96 -2.01 -28.49 -2.31
N VAL A 97 -2.29 -29.75 -2.65
CA VAL A 97 -1.70 -30.93 -2.01
C VAL A 97 -0.44 -31.35 -2.78
N ASN A 98 0.70 -31.42 -2.10
CA ASN A 98 1.98 -31.91 -2.64
C ASN A 98 2.56 -31.13 -3.84
N ILE A 99 2.54 -29.79 -3.78
CA ILE A 99 3.22 -28.96 -4.78
C ILE A 99 4.74 -29.08 -4.62
N ALA A 100 5.42 -29.59 -5.64
CA ALA A 100 6.88 -29.57 -5.71
C ALA A 100 7.38 -28.17 -6.08
N PHE A 101 8.01 -27.47 -5.13
CA PHE A 101 8.60 -26.17 -5.38
C PHE A 101 10.02 -26.29 -5.92
N THR A 102 10.34 -25.46 -6.94
CA THR A 102 11.73 -25.19 -7.30
C THR A 102 12.26 -24.06 -6.44
N GLU A 103 13.44 -24.26 -5.85
CA GLU A 103 14.06 -23.28 -4.96
C GLU A 103 15.31 -22.67 -5.59
N THR A 104 15.42 -21.35 -5.52
CA THR A 104 16.61 -20.61 -5.93
C THR A 104 16.95 -19.53 -4.91
N THR A 105 18.16 -19.00 -4.99
CA THR A 105 18.61 -17.88 -4.15
C THR A 105 19.02 -16.71 -5.02
N ALA A 106 18.81 -15.50 -4.51
CA ALA A 106 19.19 -14.28 -5.18
C ALA A 106 19.52 -13.18 -4.16
N ILE A 107 19.98 -12.04 -4.68
CA ILE A 107 20.45 -10.92 -3.88
C ILE A 107 19.67 -9.66 -4.27
N ALA A 108 19.26 -8.89 -3.26
CA ALA A 108 18.70 -7.56 -3.43
C ALA A 108 19.78 -6.53 -3.11
N GLU A 109 20.45 -5.97 -4.14
CA GLU A 109 21.45 -4.92 -3.91
C GLU A 109 20.81 -3.55 -3.67
N TYR A 110 21.36 -2.74 -2.76
CA TYR A 110 20.81 -1.41 -2.48
C TYR A 110 21.88 -0.33 -2.45
N GLY A 111 21.44 0.93 -2.44
CA GLY A 111 22.32 2.07 -2.27
C GLY A 111 22.73 2.20 -0.82
N SER A 112 24.03 2.19 -0.54
CA SER A 112 24.59 2.66 0.74
C SER A 112 26.09 2.92 0.59
N PRO A 113 26.68 3.81 1.40
CA PRO A 113 28.11 4.09 1.37
C PRO A 113 28.97 2.98 2.01
N LYS A 114 28.38 1.96 2.64
CA LYS A 114 29.10 0.83 3.27
C LYS A 114 29.41 -0.30 2.27
N HIS A 115 30.38 -1.16 2.57
CA HIS A 115 30.88 -2.19 1.65
C HIS A 115 29.89 -3.35 1.37
N GLU A 116 29.02 -3.72 2.31
CA GLU A 116 28.00 -4.76 2.11
C GLU A 116 26.59 -4.16 1.95
N ASN A 117 26.12 -4.07 0.70
CA ASN A 117 24.80 -3.51 0.37
C ASN A 117 23.94 -4.53 -0.37
N ALA A 118 23.74 -5.68 0.27
CA ALA A 118 23.02 -6.80 -0.28
C ALA A 118 22.20 -7.49 0.81
N VAL A 119 20.99 -7.91 0.47
CA VAL A 119 20.21 -8.84 1.29
C VAL A 119 19.95 -10.08 0.44
N HIS A 120 20.35 -11.24 0.96
CA HIS A 120 20.01 -12.52 0.34
C HIS A 120 18.53 -12.84 0.55
N TYR A 121 17.91 -13.41 -0.46
CA TYR A 121 16.56 -13.94 -0.36
C TYR A 121 16.44 -15.27 -1.09
N LYS A 122 15.50 -16.07 -0.62
CA LYS A 122 15.12 -17.34 -1.23
C LYS A 122 13.88 -17.12 -2.08
N ILE A 123 13.83 -17.75 -3.24
CA ILE A 123 12.66 -17.82 -4.12
C ILE A 123 12.18 -19.27 -4.13
N SER A 124 10.88 -19.48 -3.96
CA SER A 124 10.25 -20.79 -4.09
C SER A 124 9.11 -20.69 -5.08
N GLN A 125 9.19 -21.42 -6.18
CA GLN A 125 8.25 -21.33 -7.30
C GLN A 125 7.50 -22.63 -7.51
N SER A 126 6.17 -22.55 -7.66
CA SER A 126 5.36 -23.68 -8.09
C SER A 126 5.64 -23.99 -9.58
N PRO A 127 5.23 -25.18 -10.07
CA PRO A 127 5.22 -25.45 -11.51
C PRO A 127 4.46 -24.36 -12.26
N GLY A 128 4.97 -23.97 -13.44
CA GLY A 128 4.42 -22.88 -14.25
C GLY A 128 4.52 -21.48 -13.63
N GLN A 129 5.23 -21.32 -12.49
CA GLN A 129 5.39 -20.07 -11.75
C GLN A 129 4.07 -19.41 -11.33
N ARG A 130 3.02 -20.23 -11.19
CA ARG A 130 1.69 -19.77 -10.80
C ARG A 130 1.70 -19.06 -9.45
N VAL A 131 2.40 -19.64 -8.48
CA VAL A 131 2.65 -19.06 -7.17
C VAL A 131 4.16 -19.02 -6.94
N THR A 132 4.64 -17.84 -6.56
CA THR A 132 6.04 -17.64 -6.17
C THR A 132 6.10 -16.99 -4.79
N PHE A 133 6.95 -17.52 -3.92
CA PHE A 133 7.28 -16.92 -2.63
C PHE A 133 8.69 -16.37 -2.65
N ILE A 134 8.86 -15.15 -2.15
CA ILE A 134 10.17 -14.54 -1.89
C ILE A 134 10.31 -14.35 -0.38
N GLU A 135 11.36 -14.92 0.20
CA GLU A 135 11.66 -14.80 1.64
C GLU A 135 13.02 -14.17 1.84
N SER A 136 13.04 -12.94 2.34
CA SER A 136 14.29 -12.23 2.61
C SER A 136 14.90 -12.65 3.94
N SER A 137 16.23 -12.78 3.99
CA SER A 137 16.95 -13.11 5.23
C SER A 137 16.89 -11.98 6.25
N ARG A 138 16.71 -10.74 5.77
CA ARG A 138 16.65 -9.51 6.56
C ARG A 138 15.63 -8.55 5.96
N ARG A 139 15.31 -7.48 6.69
CA ARG A 139 14.44 -6.41 6.19
C ARG A 139 15.01 -5.78 4.91
N LEU A 140 14.20 -5.82 3.85
CA LEU A 140 14.36 -5.09 2.60
C LEU A 140 13.71 -3.71 2.69
N GLY A 141 12.52 -3.62 3.26
CA GLY A 141 11.61 -2.49 3.07
C GLY A 141 10.75 -2.65 1.81
N PHE A 142 9.64 -1.92 1.76
CA PHE A 142 8.63 -2.05 0.70
C PHE A 142 9.21 -1.86 -0.70
N GLY A 143 10.02 -0.81 -0.93
CA GLY A 143 10.57 -0.54 -2.26
C GLY A 143 11.45 -1.67 -2.80
N LEU A 144 12.38 -2.18 -1.99
CA LEU A 144 13.25 -3.28 -2.40
C LEU A 144 12.51 -4.62 -2.50
N ALA A 145 11.47 -4.84 -1.69
CA ALA A 145 10.60 -6.00 -1.79
C ALA A 145 9.88 -6.03 -3.15
N VAL A 146 9.26 -4.92 -3.55
CA VAL A 146 8.60 -4.79 -4.86
C VAL A 146 9.61 -4.98 -6.00
N ARG A 147 10.78 -4.34 -5.94
CA ARG A 147 11.81 -4.49 -6.98
C ARG A 147 12.27 -5.94 -7.15
N SER A 148 12.41 -6.67 -6.05
CA SER A 148 12.83 -8.08 -6.09
C SER A 148 11.81 -8.94 -6.83
N ALA A 149 10.52 -8.69 -6.62
CA ALA A 149 9.44 -9.34 -7.38
C ALA A 149 9.38 -8.90 -8.85
N LEU A 150 9.53 -7.60 -9.13
CA LEU A 150 9.55 -7.06 -10.50
C LEU A 150 10.62 -7.73 -11.38
N ARG A 151 11.82 -7.97 -10.84
CA ARG A 151 12.95 -8.57 -11.57
C ARG A 151 12.72 -10.01 -12.04
N ILE A 152 11.79 -10.74 -11.41
CA ILE A 152 11.44 -12.10 -11.80
C ILE A 152 10.06 -12.19 -12.48
N THR A 153 9.38 -11.05 -12.63
CA THR A 153 8.09 -10.98 -13.30
C THR A 153 8.27 -11.11 -14.81
N GLN A 154 7.46 -11.96 -15.44
CA GLN A 154 7.51 -12.22 -16.88
C GLN A 154 6.41 -11.51 -17.66
N THR A 155 5.32 -11.12 -16.99
CA THR A 155 4.20 -10.42 -17.62
C THR A 155 4.54 -8.94 -17.83
N PRO A 156 3.97 -8.28 -18.86
CA PRO A 156 4.26 -6.87 -19.15
C PRO A 156 3.76 -5.92 -18.05
N TYR A 157 2.70 -6.30 -17.32
CA TYR A 157 2.12 -5.47 -16.26
C TYR A 157 2.12 -6.19 -14.90
N VAL A 158 2.06 -5.39 -13.84
CA VAL A 158 1.91 -5.85 -12.45
C VAL A 158 0.80 -5.14 -11.70
N TRP A 159 0.15 -5.87 -10.82
CA TRP A 159 -0.66 -5.31 -9.74
C TRP A 159 0.14 -5.39 -8.44
N VAL A 160 0.57 -4.24 -7.91
CA VAL A 160 1.27 -4.20 -6.63
C VAL A 160 0.26 -4.03 -5.50
N GLN A 161 0.34 -4.88 -4.49
CA GLN A 161 -0.61 -4.97 -3.38
C GLN A 161 0.13 -4.97 -2.03
N GLN A 162 -0.13 -3.95 -1.22
CA GLN A 162 0.29 -3.94 0.18
C GLN A 162 -0.68 -4.76 1.03
N HIS A 163 -0.16 -5.45 2.06
CA HIS A 163 -0.94 -6.34 2.92
C HIS A 163 -2.06 -5.69 3.75
N ASP A 164 -2.21 -4.37 3.75
CA ASP A 164 -3.20 -3.66 4.57
C ASP A 164 -4.06 -2.66 3.78
N TRP A 165 -4.27 -2.92 2.48
CA TRP A 165 -5.17 -2.15 1.64
C TRP A 165 -6.20 -3.05 0.95
N ALA A 166 -7.48 -2.89 1.30
CA ALA A 166 -8.57 -3.61 0.64
C ALA A 166 -9.16 -2.78 -0.51
N ILE A 167 -9.54 -3.45 -1.59
CA ILE A 167 -10.36 -2.85 -2.67
C ILE A 167 -11.80 -2.71 -2.15
N THR A 168 -12.45 -1.58 -2.46
CA THR A 168 -13.83 -1.30 -2.01
C THR A 168 -14.81 -1.00 -3.13
N ALA A 169 -14.36 -0.93 -4.37
CA ALA A 169 -15.18 -0.67 -5.56
C ALA A 169 -14.78 -1.62 -6.68
N HIS A 170 -15.72 -1.95 -7.57
CA HIS A 170 -15.42 -2.79 -8.73
C HIS A 170 -14.33 -2.17 -9.60
N LEU A 171 -13.35 -2.97 -10.00
CA LEU A 171 -12.21 -2.54 -10.79
C LEU A 171 -12.28 -3.17 -12.19
N PRO A 172 -12.46 -2.38 -13.26
CA PRO A 172 -12.44 -2.88 -14.63
C PRO A 172 -11.00 -3.16 -15.10
N ILE A 173 -10.36 -4.19 -14.55
CA ILE A 173 -8.93 -4.46 -14.76
C ILE A 173 -8.59 -4.80 -16.22
N GLN A 174 -9.45 -5.59 -16.90
CA GLN A 174 -9.22 -5.95 -18.30
C GLN A 174 -9.32 -4.71 -19.22
N PRO A 175 -10.38 -3.88 -19.14
CA PRO A 175 -10.42 -2.62 -19.86
C PRO A 175 -9.23 -1.69 -19.58
N LEU A 176 -8.82 -1.57 -18.31
CA LEU A 176 -7.66 -0.77 -17.93
C LEU A 176 -6.35 -1.25 -18.57
N LEU A 177 -6.13 -2.57 -18.61
CA LEU A 177 -4.96 -3.15 -19.29
C LEU A 177 -4.97 -2.86 -20.79
N GLN A 178 -6.12 -2.97 -21.44
CA GLN A 178 -6.25 -2.66 -22.88
C GLN A 178 -5.95 -1.18 -23.17
N ILE A 179 -6.46 -0.27 -22.33
CA ILE A 179 -6.19 1.17 -22.41
C ILE A 179 -4.70 1.44 -22.19
N MET A 180 -4.07 0.79 -21.20
CA MET A 180 -2.63 0.91 -20.98
C MET A 180 -1.83 0.45 -22.19
N GLN A 181 -2.19 -0.68 -22.80
CA GLN A 181 -1.53 -1.19 -24.00
C GLN A 181 -1.68 -0.24 -25.20
N SER A 182 -2.87 0.29 -25.44
CA SER A 182 -3.13 1.18 -26.57
C SER A 182 -2.44 2.55 -26.42
N HIS A 183 -2.26 3.02 -25.19
CA HIS A 183 -1.61 4.29 -24.89
C HIS A 183 -0.17 4.17 -24.39
N GLU A 184 0.46 2.98 -24.37
CA GLU A 184 1.79 2.83 -23.76
C GLU A 184 2.86 3.67 -24.46
N SER A 185 2.74 3.83 -25.78
CA SER A 185 3.64 4.62 -26.63
C SER A 185 3.02 5.93 -27.13
N ASP A 186 1.89 6.35 -26.55
CA ASP A 186 1.24 7.61 -26.89
C ASP A 186 2.18 8.79 -26.53
N PRO A 187 2.54 9.68 -27.48
CA PRO A 187 3.44 10.80 -27.23
C PRO A 187 2.80 11.89 -26.37
N GLU A 188 1.48 11.95 -26.31
CA GLU A 188 0.73 12.98 -25.59
C GLU A 188 0.22 12.49 -24.24
N ALA A 189 -0.37 11.31 -24.21
CA ALA A 189 -1.02 10.76 -23.02
C ALA A 189 -0.55 9.33 -22.70
N PRO A 190 0.75 9.10 -22.43
CA PRO A 190 1.22 7.75 -22.11
C PRO A 190 0.58 7.23 -20.81
N ILE A 191 0.02 6.02 -20.84
CA ILE A 191 -0.63 5.38 -19.68
C ILE A 191 0.19 4.17 -19.22
N LYS A 192 1.04 4.36 -18.21
CA LYS A 192 2.00 3.33 -17.75
C LYS A 192 1.85 2.95 -16.27
N TYR A 193 1.07 3.71 -15.52
CA TYR A 193 0.78 3.49 -14.11
C TYR A 193 -0.64 3.99 -13.80
N VAL A 194 -1.47 3.19 -13.13
CA VAL A 194 -2.82 3.53 -12.70
C VAL A 194 -3.00 3.19 -11.21
N CYS A 195 -3.21 4.21 -10.38
CA CYS A 195 -3.56 4.07 -8.96
C CYS A 195 -5.08 3.99 -8.77
N LEU A 196 -5.49 3.57 -7.58
CA LEU A 196 -6.87 3.69 -7.11
C LEU A 196 -7.05 4.81 -6.08
N ALA A 197 -8.23 5.40 -6.05
CA ALA A 197 -8.56 6.48 -5.11
C ALA A 197 -8.74 5.94 -3.68
N ALA A 198 -7.92 6.47 -2.77
CA ALA A 198 -8.17 6.41 -1.33
C ALA A 198 -8.82 7.72 -0.85
N VAL A 199 -9.24 7.79 0.42
CA VAL A 199 -9.99 8.94 0.99
C VAL A 199 -9.38 10.31 0.65
N ARG A 200 -8.06 10.46 0.73
CA ARG A 200 -7.35 11.72 0.45
C ARG A 200 -7.14 12.02 -1.04
N MET A 201 -7.62 11.14 -1.91
CA MET A 201 -7.49 11.22 -3.37
C MET A 201 -8.86 11.38 -4.04
N LEU A 202 -9.93 11.58 -3.25
CA LEU A 202 -11.23 11.95 -3.79
C LEU A 202 -11.16 13.36 -4.37
N SER A 203 -11.85 13.57 -5.49
CA SER A 203 -11.84 14.84 -6.23
C SER A 203 -10.41 15.33 -6.57
N TYR A 204 -9.49 14.40 -6.86
CA TYR A 204 -8.06 14.70 -7.05
C TYR A 204 -7.80 15.75 -8.14
N ALA A 205 -8.52 15.67 -9.27
CA ALA A 205 -8.35 16.57 -10.42
C ALA A 205 -8.66 18.04 -10.08
N SER A 206 -9.47 18.29 -9.05
CA SER A 206 -9.85 19.63 -8.58
C SER A 206 -9.23 19.99 -7.23
N SER A 207 -8.27 19.20 -6.74
CA SER A 207 -7.64 19.43 -5.45
C SER A 207 -6.71 20.65 -5.47
N ALA A 208 -6.46 21.26 -4.30
CA ALA A 208 -5.61 22.45 -4.18
C ALA A 208 -4.22 22.24 -4.81
N ILE A 209 -3.62 21.06 -4.63
CA ILE A 209 -2.31 20.74 -5.21
C ILE A 209 -2.31 20.76 -6.74
N VAL A 210 -3.45 20.49 -7.39
CA VAL A 210 -3.57 20.60 -8.85
C VAL A 210 -3.80 22.05 -9.24
N SER A 211 -4.75 22.71 -8.57
CA SER A 211 -5.17 24.07 -8.89
C SER A 211 -4.07 25.12 -8.74
N GLU A 212 -3.15 24.94 -7.78
CA GLU A 212 -2.04 25.85 -7.48
C GLU A 212 -0.93 25.86 -8.54
N PHE A 213 -0.75 24.78 -9.30
CA PHE A 213 0.36 24.62 -10.23
C PHE A 213 -0.16 24.61 -11.67
N PRO A 214 0.15 25.62 -12.51
CA PRO A 214 -0.38 25.72 -13.87
C PRO A 214 -0.15 24.45 -14.71
N SER A 215 1.06 23.90 -14.68
CA SER A 215 1.42 22.67 -15.40
C SER A 215 0.51 21.48 -15.03
N LEU A 216 0.18 21.32 -13.74
CA LEU A 216 -0.69 20.25 -13.26
C LEU A 216 -2.13 20.50 -13.70
N ARG A 217 -2.63 21.72 -13.47
CA ARG A 217 -3.98 22.12 -13.87
C ARG A 217 -4.20 21.93 -15.38
N ASP A 218 -3.28 22.40 -16.21
CA ASP A 218 -3.38 22.30 -17.66
C ASP A 218 -3.34 20.83 -18.12
N THR A 219 -2.49 20.02 -17.51
CA THR A 219 -2.44 18.57 -17.75
C THR A 219 -3.77 17.90 -17.35
N SER A 220 -4.32 18.22 -16.17
CA SER A 220 -5.60 17.68 -15.71
C SER A 220 -6.74 18.07 -16.64
N LEU A 221 -6.82 19.34 -17.07
CA LEU A 221 -7.84 19.82 -17.99
C LEU A 221 -7.76 19.12 -19.35
N ALA A 222 -6.55 18.90 -19.86
CA ALA A 222 -6.36 18.28 -21.17
C ALA A 222 -6.64 16.77 -21.18
N LEU A 223 -6.35 16.07 -20.08
CA LEU A 223 -6.27 14.60 -20.06
C LEU A 223 -7.29 13.92 -19.15
N THR A 224 -8.01 14.63 -18.29
CA THR A 224 -9.08 14.03 -17.48
C THR A 224 -10.29 13.79 -18.35
N ARG A 225 -10.58 12.52 -18.65
CA ARG A 225 -11.70 12.13 -19.51
C ARG A 225 -11.94 10.63 -19.44
N ASP A 226 -12.94 10.22 -20.19
CA ASP A 226 -13.25 8.83 -20.45
C ASP A 226 -12.38 8.23 -21.55
N TYR A 227 -11.93 7.00 -21.31
CA TYR A 227 -11.14 6.19 -22.23
C TYR A 227 -11.93 4.94 -22.66
N GLU A 228 -11.75 4.53 -23.91
CA GLU A 228 -12.46 3.40 -24.50
C GLU A 228 -11.57 2.16 -24.54
N ALA A 229 -12.16 1.00 -24.27
CA ALA A 229 -11.48 -0.30 -24.31
C ALA A 229 -12.28 -1.28 -25.19
N PRO A 230 -11.65 -2.03 -26.10
CA PRO A 230 -12.37 -2.94 -27.00
C PRO A 230 -13.25 -3.99 -26.30
N SER A 231 -12.89 -4.44 -25.10
CA SER A 231 -13.68 -5.45 -24.36
C SER A 231 -14.79 -4.86 -23.49
N HIS A 232 -15.07 -3.56 -23.57
CA HIS A 232 -16.04 -2.92 -22.68
C HIS A 232 -16.83 -1.84 -23.43
N ALA A 233 -18.16 -2.00 -23.45
CA ALA A 233 -19.06 -1.01 -24.04
C ALA A 233 -19.14 0.30 -23.23
N GLY A 234 -18.71 0.27 -21.96
CA GLY A 234 -18.63 1.44 -21.10
C GLY A 234 -17.34 2.24 -21.28
N LYS A 235 -17.35 3.43 -20.70
CA LYS A 235 -16.20 4.33 -20.65
C LYS A 235 -15.44 4.17 -19.34
N ILE A 236 -14.10 4.22 -19.40
CA ILE A 236 -13.23 4.12 -18.23
C ILE A 236 -12.66 5.51 -17.91
N PRO A 237 -13.15 6.19 -16.86
CA PRO A 237 -12.67 7.52 -16.52
C PRO A 237 -11.28 7.46 -15.87
N LEU A 238 -10.35 8.25 -16.41
CA LEU A 238 -9.00 8.42 -15.87
C LEU A 238 -8.70 9.90 -15.70
N THR A 239 -7.95 10.23 -14.65
CA THR A 239 -7.32 11.54 -14.47
C THR A 239 -5.81 11.38 -14.30
N PRO A 240 -5.00 12.32 -14.80
CA PRO A 240 -3.60 12.41 -14.41
C PRO A 240 -3.43 12.46 -12.89
N MET A 241 -2.38 11.81 -12.40
CA MET A 241 -2.01 11.81 -11.00
C MET A 241 -0.59 12.33 -10.83
N TYR A 242 -0.32 13.10 -9.78
CA TYR A 242 0.94 13.84 -9.61
C TYR A 242 1.79 13.33 -8.45
N PHE A 243 1.80 12.00 -8.28
CA PHE A 243 2.60 11.34 -7.26
C PHE A 243 2.71 9.83 -7.55
N TRP A 244 3.86 9.23 -7.29
CA TRP A 244 3.98 7.76 -7.28
C TRP A 244 3.61 7.22 -5.90
N HIS A 245 2.59 6.37 -5.80
CA HIS A 245 2.10 5.84 -4.53
C HIS A 245 2.53 4.39 -4.29
N ASP A 246 2.52 4.02 -3.01
CA ASP A 246 2.74 2.63 -2.57
C ASP A 246 1.43 1.84 -2.44
N LYS A 247 0.30 2.54 -2.51
CA LYS A 247 -1.06 1.98 -2.48
C LYS A 247 -1.29 1.04 -3.66
N PRO A 248 -2.29 0.15 -3.62
CA PRO A 248 -2.54 -0.75 -4.72
C PRO A 248 -2.69 -0.05 -6.07
N HIS A 249 -1.94 -0.55 -7.05
CA HIS A 249 -1.83 0.05 -8.38
C HIS A 249 -1.47 -0.97 -9.45
N LEU A 250 -1.85 -0.64 -10.68
CA LEU A 250 -1.47 -1.32 -11.90
C LEU A 250 -0.31 -0.56 -12.57
N ALA A 251 0.73 -1.25 -13.05
CA ALA A 251 1.86 -0.59 -13.72
C ALA A 251 2.53 -1.46 -14.78
N SER A 252 3.09 -0.83 -15.82
CA SER A 252 4.02 -1.46 -16.77
C SER A 252 5.32 -1.81 -16.04
N VAL A 253 5.73 -3.08 -16.12
CA VAL A 253 6.93 -3.59 -15.43
C VAL A 253 8.19 -2.84 -15.90
N ALA A 254 8.32 -2.65 -17.21
CA ALA A 254 9.45 -1.95 -17.80
C ALA A 254 9.54 -0.50 -17.30
N HIS A 255 8.42 0.23 -17.32
CA HIS A 255 8.36 1.61 -16.83
C HIS A 255 8.63 1.70 -15.32
N TYR A 256 8.11 0.74 -14.54
CA TYR A 256 8.35 0.68 -13.10
C TYR A 256 9.85 0.54 -12.80
N LEU A 257 10.51 -0.44 -13.44
CA LEU A 257 11.94 -0.67 -13.28
C LEU A 257 12.75 0.56 -13.73
N GLU A 258 12.42 1.15 -14.89
CA GLU A 258 13.13 2.32 -15.43
C GLU A 258 12.99 3.56 -14.54
N ARG A 259 11.78 3.88 -14.06
CA ARG A 259 11.52 5.15 -13.35
C ARG A 259 11.82 5.09 -11.86
N VAL A 260 11.49 3.96 -11.25
CA VAL A 260 11.60 3.78 -9.80
C VAL A 260 12.94 3.18 -9.43
N PHE A 261 13.46 2.26 -10.25
CA PHE A 261 14.67 1.50 -9.95
C PHE A 261 15.75 1.56 -11.05
N PRO A 262 16.06 2.73 -11.65
CA PRO A 262 16.99 2.84 -12.78
C PRO A 262 18.40 2.34 -12.45
N THR A 263 18.79 2.42 -11.17
CA THR A 263 20.08 1.93 -10.68
C THR A 263 19.91 1.36 -9.27
N ARG A 264 20.91 0.61 -8.80
CA ARG A 264 20.97 0.13 -7.41
C ARG A 264 20.89 1.24 -6.36
N LEU A 265 21.24 2.48 -6.72
CA LEU A 265 21.26 3.63 -5.81
C LEU A 265 19.88 4.30 -5.66
N ALA A 266 18.90 3.95 -6.49
CA ALA A 266 17.60 4.60 -6.51
C ALA A 266 16.74 4.33 -5.27
N MET A 267 17.06 3.29 -4.50
CA MET A 267 16.30 2.86 -3.32
C MET A 267 17.24 2.39 -2.22
N LEU A 268 17.09 2.95 -1.01
CA LEU A 268 17.81 2.48 0.17
C LEU A 268 17.03 1.34 0.84
N ARG A 269 17.70 0.61 1.73
CA ARG A 269 17.06 -0.42 2.53
C ARG A 269 16.11 0.19 3.55
N GLY A 270 14.88 -0.31 3.59
CA GLY A 270 13.84 0.16 4.48
C GLY A 270 13.01 1.33 3.95
N ASP A 271 13.33 1.86 2.77
CA ASP A 271 12.61 2.97 2.16
C ASP A 271 11.28 2.52 1.51
N PHE A 272 10.35 3.48 1.50
CA PHE A 272 9.07 3.41 0.78
C PHE A 272 9.23 4.11 -0.58
N ILE A 273 8.53 3.63 -1.60
CA ILE A 273 8.65 4.20 -2.94
C ILE A 273 8.07 5.61 -2.94
N GLU A 274 6.95 5.81 -2.25
CA GLU A 274 6.26 7.09 -2.14
C GLU A 274 7.11 8.18 -1.47
N ASP A 275 7.88 7.81 -0.45
CA ASP A 275 8.70 8.75 0.33
C ASP A 275 9.86 9.32 -0.50
N LYS A 276 10.47 8.50 -1.38
CA LYS A 276 11.63 8.89 -2.19
C LYS A 276 11.23 9.28 -3.61
N ILE A 277 10.58 8.36 -4.30
CA ILE A 277 10.26 8.47 -5.72
C ILE A 277 8.99 9.28 -5.92
N GLY A 278 7.98 9.10 -5.06
CA GLY A 278 6.75 9.89 -5.12
C GLY A 278 7.02 11.39 -5.01
N GLN A 279 7.85 11.80 -4.04
CA GLN A 279 8.23 13.21 -3.86
C GLN A 279 9.03 13.76 -5.04
N ARG A 280 10.04 13.01 -5.52
CA ARG A 280 10.82 13.38 -6.70
C ARG A 280 9.92 13.52 -7.94
N ALA A 281 8.99 12.60 -8.11
CA ALA A 281 8.05 12.59 -9.22
C ALA A 281 7.18 13.83 -9.20
N ARG A 282 6.55 14.11 -8.05
CA ARG A 282 5.72 15.32 -7.87
C ARG A 282 6.47 16.60 -8.19
N ALA A 283 7.69 16.76 -7.69
CA ALA A 283 8.49 17.95 -7.96
C ALA A 283 8.67 18.16 -9.47
N GLN A 284 9.11 17.11 -10.19
CA GLN A 284 9.30 17.17 -11.64
C GLN A 284 7.99 17.40 -12.41
N MET A 285 6.87 16.85 -11.93
CA MET A 285 5.57 17.05 -12.56
C MET A 285 5.06 18.47 -12.41
N LYS A 286 5.32 19.13 -11.27
CA LYS A 286 5.06 20.57 -11.11
C LYS A 286 5.85 21.40 -12.11
N ASP A 287 7.01 20.90 -12.57
CA ASP A 287 7.82 21.51 -13.63
C ASP A 287 7.41 21.05 -15.05
N GLY A 288 6.23 20.43 -15.22
CA GLY A 288 5.70 20.01 -16.52
C GLY A 288 6.17 18.65 -17.03
N GLN A 289 6.97 17.90 -16.26
CA GLN A 289 7.49 16.59 -16.69
C GLN A 289 6.53 15.43 -16.39
N TRP A 290 5.20 15.63 -16.49
CA TRP A 290 4.23 14.58 -16.21
C TRP A 290 4.35 13.36 -17.12
N LYS A 291 4.57 13.56 -18.43
CA LYS A 291 4.73 12.47 -19.41
C LYS A 291 5.84 11.47 -19.05
N LYS A 292 6.90 11.95 -18.38
CA LYS A 292 8.02 11.12 -17.89
C LYS A 292 7.55 10.09 -16.85
N TRP A 293 6.60 10.47 -16.00
CA TRP A 293 6.08 9.64 -14.92
C TRP A 293 4.85 8.85 -15.34
N ALA A 294 4.02 9.39 -16.24
CA ALA A 294 2.87 8.69 -16.85
C ALA A 294 1.96 8.05 -15.79
N THR A 295 1.76 8.76 -14.67
CA THR A 295 0.97 8.32 -13.53
C THR A 295 -0.47 8.79 -13.64
N TRP A 296 -1.40 7.85 -13.50
CA TRP A 296 -2.84 8.05 -13.62
C TRP A 296 -3.57 7.55 -12.38
N LEU A 297 -4.80 8.01 -12.23
CA LEU A 297 -5.75 7.59 -11.21
C LEU A 297 -7.01 7.09 -11.91
N TYR A 298 -7.47 5.89 -11.57
CA TYR A 298 -8.81 5.44 -11.92
C TYR A 298 -9.82 6.34 -11.21
N TYR A 299 -10.69 7.00 -11.98
CA TYR A 299 -11.44 8.18 -11.53
C TYR A 299 -12.96 8.05 -11.71
N PRO A 300 -13.59 6.95 -11.27
CA PRO A 300 -15.04 6.78 -11.36
C PRO A 300 -15.78 7.88 -10.60
N ASP A 301 -16.98 8.19 -11.07
CA ASP A 301 -17.89 9.20 -10.51
C ASP A 301 -17.20 10.55 -10.23
N ASP A 302 -16.38 11.03 -11.17
CA ASP A 302 -15.56 12.24 -11.03
C ASP A 302 -14.67 12.23 -9.78
N GLY A 303 -14.16 11.05 -9.42
CA GLY A 303 -13.31 10.85 -8.25
C GLY A 303 -14.05 10.85 -6.93
N LYS A 304 -15.37 10.63 -6.92
CA LYS A 304 -16.16 10.53 -5.68
C LYS A 304 -16.20 9.10 -5.13
N THR A 305 -15.92 8.09 -5.95
CA THR A 305 -15.92 6.70 -5.50
C THR A 305 -14.64 6.35 -4.74
N LEU A 306 -14.79 5.91 -3.49
CA LEU A 306 -13.69 5.34 -2.73
C LEU A 306 -13.37 3.93 -3.25
N CYS A 307 -12.17 3.76 -3.82
CA CYS A 307 -11.73 2.48 -4.39
C CYS A 307 -10.86 1.67 -3.43
N LEU A 308 -10.26 2.33 -2.43
CA LEU A 308 -9.33 1.71 -1.48
C LEU A 308 -9.61 2.08 -0.02
N ARG A 309 -9.48 1.09 0.87
CA ARG A 309 -9.55 1.27 2.32
C ARG A 309 -8.34 0.67 3.03
N HIS A 310 -7.68 1.48 3.86
CA HIS A 310 -6.54 1.07 4.67
C HIS A 310 -7.02 0.30 5.92
N LEU A 311 -6.45 -0.89 6.17
CA LEU A 311 -6.79 -1.80 7.28
C LEU A 311 -5.96 -1.54 8.55
N LYS A 312 -4.96 -0.65 8.45
CA LYS A 312 -4.07 -0.21 9.55
C LYS A 312 -3.20 -1.36 10.06
N GLY A 313 -2.54 -2.09 9.15
CA GLY A 313 -1.85 -3.35 9.47
C GLY A 313 -0.80 -3.24 10.59
N ARG A 314 -0.19 -2.07 10.77
CA ARG A 314 0.80 -1.82 11.84
C ARG A 314 0.22 -1.67 13.25
N THR A 315 -1.08 -1.44 13.36
CA THR A 315 -1.80 -1.31 14.64
C THR A 315 -2.94 -2.33 14.76
N TRP A 316 -3.16 -3.13 13.72
CA TRP A 316 -4.19 -4.16 13.69
C TRP A 316 -3.72 -5.37 14.50
N GLU A 317 -4.42 -5.64 15.61
CA GLU A 317 -4.10 -6.73 16.54
C GLU A 317 -4.91 -8.02 16.24
N GLY A 318 -5.82 -7.97 15.27
CA GLY A 318 -6.76 -9.04 14.95
C GLY A 318 -8.20 -8.71 15.38
N THR A 319 -9.21 -9.24 14.68
CA THR A 319 -10.63 -9.03 15.05
C THR A 319 -10.92 -9.46 16.49
N THR A 320 -10.45 -10.64 16.91
CA THR A 320 -10.67 -11.16 18.28
C THR A 320 -10.10 -10.22 19.33
N ARG A 321 -8.83 -9.80 19.19
CA ARG A 321 -8.20 -8.90 20.16
C ARG A 321 -8.82 -7.51 20.18
N GLN A 322 -9.34 -7.02 19.05
CA GLN A 322 -10.10 -5.78 19.03
C GLN A 322 -11.45 -5.92 19.74
N ALA A 323 -12.14 -7.04 19.55
CA ALA A 323 -13.37 -7.34 20.26
C ALA A 323 -13.11 -7.45 21.78
N ASP A 324 -12.04 -8.12 22.20
CA ASP A 324 -11.63 -8.22 23.60
C ASP A 324 -11.30 -6.84 24.19
N ARG A 325 -10.57 -6.00 23.43
CA ARG A 325 -10.25 -4.64 23.86
C ARG A 325 -11.50 -3.77 23.94
N ALA A 326 -12.41 -3.86 22.98
CA ALA A 326 -13.69 -3.16 23.00
C ALA A 326 -14.57 -3.63 24.17
N ALA A 327 -14.60 -4.94 24.46
CA ALA A 327 -15.29 -5.49 25.61
C ALA A 327 -14.67 -5.02 26.93
N MET A 328 -13.34 -4.97 27.03
CA MET A 328 -12.64 -4.40 28.19
C MET A 328 -12.95 -2.91 28.37
N TRP A 329 -12.97 -2.12 27.29
CA TRP A 329 -13.35 -0.71 27.34
C TRP A 329 -14.81 -0.51 27.74
N ARG A 330 -15.74 -1.34 27.24
CA ARG A 330 -17.15 -1.34 27.68
C ARG A 330 -17.26 -1.64 29.16
N LYS A 331 -16.61 -2.71 29.65
CA LYS A 331 -16.56 -3.06 31.08
C LYS A 331 -15.96 -1.94 31.94
N LYS A 332 -14.91 -1.27 31.45
CA LYS A 332 -14.27 -0.16 32.17
C LYS A 332 -15.17 1.08 32.22
N ASN A 333 -15.91 1.37 31.15
CA ASN A 333 -16.88 2.46 31.13
C ASN A 333 -18.13 2.16 31.96
N GLU A 334 -18.60 0.91 31.98
CA GLU A 334 -19.68 0.45 32.87
C GLU A 334 -19.25 0.50 34.34
N ALA A 335 -18.01 0.11 34.66
CA ALA A 335 -17.44 0.25 35.99
C ALA A 335 -17.25 1.72 36.39
N GLY A 336 -16.81 2.59 35.48
CA GLY A 336 -16.70 4.04 35.70
C GLY A 336 -18.06 4.70 35.96
N LYS A 337 -19.10 4.30 35.22
CA LYS A 337 -20.48 4.74 35.46
C LYS A 337 -21.05 4.22 36.78
N MET A 338 -20.67 3.03 37.23
CA MET A 338 -21.06 2.53 38.55
C MET A 338 -20.37 3.28 39.68
N ILE A 339 -19.12 3.72 39.52
CA ILE A 339 -18.41 4.54 40.51
C ILE A 339 -19.06 5.93 40.60
N GLU A 340 -19.34 6.58 39.46
CA GLU A 340 -20.09 7.86 39.44
C GLU A 340 -21.49 7.75 40.05
N ALA A 341 -22.20 6.64 39.81
CA ALA A 341 -23.51 6.42 40.42
C ALA A 341 -23.41 6.21 41.94
N VAL A 342 -22.37 5.54 42.44
CA VAL A 342 -22.16 5.35 43.89
C VAL A 342 -21.75 6.67 44.57
N ASP A 343 -20.95 7.51 43.91
CA ASP A 343 -20.58 8.84 44.41
C ASP A 343 -21.77 9.82 44.40
N LEU A 344 -22.67 9.72 43.42
CA LEU A 344 -23.92 10.51 43.39
C LEU A 344 -24.92 10.12 44.49
N TYR A 345 -24.85 8.88 45.02
CA TYR A 345 -25.69 8.44 46.15
C TYR A 345 -25.09 8.78 47.52
N GLN A 346 -23.85 9.31 47.59
CA GLN A 346 -23.23 9.76 48.85
C GLN A 346 -23.13 11.29 49.00
N ALA A 347 -23.50 12.05 47.96
CA ALA A 347 -23.50 13.51 47.98
C ALA A 347 -24.93 14.09 47.88
N ASP A 348 -25.81 13.72 48.82
CA ASP A 348 -27.00 14.51 49.14
C ASP A 348 -26.89 15.03 50.58
N GLY A 349 -26.41 16.26 50.70
CA GLY A 349 -26.15 16.88 51.98
C GLY A 349 -25.50 18.26 51.84
N SER A 350 -26.33 19.25 51.49
CA SER A 350 -26.17 20.70 51.69
C SER A 350 -25.43 21.57 50.66
N HIS A 351 -26.21 22.49 50.08
CA HIS A 351 -26.00 23.94 49.85
C HIS A 351 -24.82 24.41 48.97
N ASP A 352 -24.88 25.47 48.16
CA ASP A 352 -25.90 26.38 47.60
C ASP A 352 -25.12 27.31 46.61
N ILE A 353 -25.74 27.75 45.51
CA ILE A 353 -25.62 29.07 44.79
C ILE A 353 -24.23 29.80 44.83
N SER A 354 -23.56 30.31 43.78
CA SER A 354 -23.92 30.88 42.46
C SER A 354 -22.72 31.67 41.87
N LEU A 355 -22.86 32.11 40.60
CA LEU A 355 -22.30 33.30 39.92
C LEU A 355 -20.97 33.25 39.15
N PHE A 356 -21.09 33.74 37.91
CA PHE A 356 -20.06 34.11 36.95
C PHE A 356 -19.18 35.27 37.43
N SER A 357 -17.88 35.25 37.08
CA SER A 357 -17.10 36.43 36.68
C SER A 357 -15.81 36.03 35.96
N ASP A 358 -15.41 36.87 35.01
CA ASP A 358 -14.23 36.82 34.14
C ASP A 358 -12.89 36.86 34.88
N GLU A 359 -11.80 36.41 34.23
CA GLU A 359 -10.52 37.14 34.18
C GLU A 359 -9.50 36.51 33.20
N GLU A 360 -8.78 37.40 32.51
CA GLU A 360 -7.70 37.19 31.55
C GLU A 360 -6.32 36.96 32.22
N GLU A 361 -5.35 36.59 31.36
CA GLU A 361 -3.91 36.88 31.42
C GLU A 361 -2.93 35.86 32.04
N ALA A 362 -1.98 35.38 31.22
CA ALA A 362 -0.53 35.54 31.48
C ALA A 362 0.37 35.02 30.32
N SER A 363 1.05 36.00 29.71
CA SER A 363 2.46 36.07 29.30
C SER A 363 3.10 35.06 28.32
N ARG A 364 3.51 35.66 27.20
CA ARG A 364 4.63 35.35 26.30
C ARG A 364 5.98 35.30 27.03
N ASP A 365 6.94 34.51 26.53
CA ASP A 365 8.32 34.99 26.48
C ASP A 365 9.23 34.28 25.44
N PHE A 366 10.26 35.03 25.04
CA PHE A 366 11.48 34.76 24.28
C PHE A 366 11.52 34.92 22.74
N THR A 367 12.12 36.06 22.37
CA THR A 367 12.64 36.43 21.05
C THR A 367 14.19 36.42 21.08
N GLU A 368 14.76 36.39 19.88
CA GLU A 368 16.15 36.20 19.43
C GLU A 368 17.23 37.16 19.96
N ALA A 369 18.51 36.73 19.89
CA ALA A 369 19.56 37.28 19.00
C ALA A 369 20.96 37.32 19.65
N VAL A 370 21.97 36.72 19.01
CA VAL A 370 23.37 37.19 19.07
C VAL A 370 24.05 36.89 17.72
N VAL A 371 24.56 37.93 17.07
CA VAL A 371 25.47 37.89 15.92
C VAL A 371 26.72 38.72 16.25
N ALA A 372 27.86 38.13 15.91
CA ALA A 372 29.18 38.69 15.60
C ALA A 372 29.99 39.43 16.66
N SER A 373 31.19 38.87 16.88
CA SER A 373 32.47 39.58 16.92
C SER A 373 33.55 38.66 16.36
#